data_AF-T1A9L8-F1
#
_entry.id   AF-T1A9L8-F1
#
_cell.length_a   1.000
_cell.length_b   1.000
_cell.length_c   1.000
_cell.angle_alpha   90.00
_cell.angle_beta   90.00
_cell.angle_gamma   90.00
#
_symmetry.space_group_name_H-M   'P 1'
#
loop_
_entity.id
_entity.type
_entity.pdbx_description
1 polymer ?
#
loop_
_entity_poly.entity_id
_entity_poly.type
_entity_poly.pdbx_seq_one_letter_code
_entity_poly.pdbx_strand_id
1 'polypeptide(L)'
;ADKPVPDESNLVKPKASEAVSEAAESAYGRAVELGEKGAEKASNMKIVAAAAIIIVIIVAAFLFFRGNINTNNSTITYTTTVKQNYQLSSCGVISSPGSYTVQSSILTKISSGACIVVKSGNVKLTGSNVQLTGSGPFVNKPPFTYGILVENATNISIQGFNVTRFSYGIYLENASHVSLKNSVVGNSTMSDISISNAPFTAVSNDIV
;
A
#
# COMPACT_ATOMS: atom_id res chain seq x y z
N ALA A 1 -9.50 13.81 -49.72
CA ALA A 1 -10.03 12.44 -49.72
C ALA A 1 -9.98 11.94 -48.29
N ASP A 2 -11.07 12.20 -47.56
CA ASP A 2 -11.23 11.83 -46.15
C ASP A 2 -11.42 10.33 -46.02
N LYS A 3 -10.70 9.70 -45.10
CA LYS A 3 -10.93 8.30 -44.71
C LYS A 3 -11.56 8.29 -43.30
N PRO A 4 -12.65 7.55 -43.08
CA PRO A 4 -13.28 7.45 -41.77
C PRO A 4 -12.44 6.56 -40.84
N VAL A 5 -12.31 7.01 -39.59
CA VAL A 5 -11.66 6.30 -38.48
C VAL A 5 -12.71 5.39 -37.81
N PRO A 6 -12.40 4.12 -37.47
CA PRO A 6 -13.34 3.22 -36.83
C PRO A 6 -13.54 3.54 -35.34
N ASP A 7 -14.78 3.35 -34.90
CA ASP A 7 -15.30 3.47 -33.54
C ASP A 7 -14.90 2.24 -32.70
N GLU A 8 -14.10 2.45 -31.65
CA GLU A 8 -13.67 1.44 -30.67
C GLU A 8 -14.44 1.55 -29.34
N SER A 9 -15.76 1.79 -29.40
CA SER A 9 -16.63 1.61 -28.24
C SER A 9 -17.12 0.16 -28.16
N ASN A 10 -16.37 -0.71 -27.46
CA ASN A 10 -16.88 -1.85 -26.66
C ASN A 10 -15.73 -2.78 -26.25
N LEU A 11 -15.12 -2.52 -25.09
CA LEU A 11 -14.32 -3.53 -24.40
C LEU A 11 -14.75 -3.60 -22.92
N VAL A 12 -15.83 -4.35 -22.69
CA VAL A 12 -16.27 -4.79 -21.36
C VAL A 12 -15.21 -5.75 -20.82
N LYS A 13 -14.44 -5.32 -19.81
CA LYS A 13 -13.54 -6.22 -19.07
C LYS A 13 -14.29 -6.87 -17.89
N PRO A 14 -14.13 -8.19 -17.67
CA PRO A 14 -14.82 -8.91 -16.61
C PRO A 14 -14.24 -8.61 -15.23
N LYS A 15 -15.17 -8.55 -14.27
CA LYS A 15 -14.97 -8.40 -12.83
C LYS A 15 -14.49 -9.74 -12.27
N ALA A 16 -13.21 -9.84 -11.93
CA ALA A 16 -12.60 -11.03 -11.32
C ALA A 16 -11.92 -10.64 -10.00
N SER A 17 -12.70 -10.47 -8.93
CA SER A 17 -12.17 -10.29 -7.58
C SER A 17 -13.22 -10.61 -6.51
N GLU A 18 -13.82 -11.81 -6.57
CA GLU A 18 -14.77 -12.27 -5.57
C GLU A 18 -14.85 -13.81 -5.62
N ALA A 19 -13.75 -14.49 -5.32
CA ALA A 19 -13.72 -15.97 -5.30
C ALA A 19 -12.64 -16.58 -4.38
N VAL A 20 -12.08 -15.82 -3.43
CA VAL A 20 -11.06 -16.37 -2.51
C VAL A 20 -11.31 -15.88 -1.08
N SER A 21 -12.43 -16.29 -0.48
CA SER A 21 -12.59 -16.23 0.98
C SER A 21 -13.47 -17.32 1.60
N GLU A 22 -14.19 -18.14 0.81
CA GLU A 22 -15.13 -19.14 1.35
C GLU A 22 -14.57 -20.58 1.50
N ALA A 23 -13.28 -20.82 1.23
CA ALA A 23 -12.72 -22.19 1.28
C ALA A 23 -12.08 -22.59 2.63
N ALA A 24 -11.99 -21.71 3.62
CA ALA A 24 -11.24 -21.96 4.86
C ALA A 24 -12.08 -22.36 6.09
N GLU A 25 -13.40 -22.15 6.10
CA GLU A 25 -14.25 -22.43 7.28
C GLU A 25 -14.95 -23.80 7.26
N SER A 26 -14.87 -24.58 6.18
CA SER A 26 -15.57 -25.87 6.07
C SER A 26 -14.85 -27.08 6.69
N ALA A 27 -13.58 -26.94 7.11
CA ALA A 27 -12.77 -28.09 7.55
C ALA A 27 -12.76 -28.32 9.08
N TYR A 28 -13.17 -27.34 9.89
CA TYR A 28 -13.07 -27.47 11.36
C TYR A 28 -14.34 -28.03 12.02
N GLY A 29 -15.49 -27.99 11.33
CA GLY A 29 -16.79 -28.39 11.90
C GLY A 29 -17.10 -29.90 11.89
N ARG A 30 -16.22 -30.77 11.36
CA ARG A 30 -16.59 -32.16 11.04
C ARG A 30 -15.82 -33.25 11.80
N ALA A 31 -15.07 -32.89 12.84
CA ALA A 31 -14.26 -33.84 13.62
C ALA A 31 -14.81 -34.19 15.01
N VAL A 32 -15.97 -33.65 15.43
CA VAL A 32 -16.44 -33.78 16.83
C VAL A 32 -17.63 -34.73 17.00
N GLU A 33 -18.26 -35.20 15.93
CA GLU A 33 -19.47 -36.01 16.06
C GLU A 33 -19.23 -37.49 15.75
N LEU A 34 -19.63 -38.33 16.71
CA LEU A 34 -19.81 -39.80 16.66
C LEU A 34 -18.62 -40.65 17.13
N GLY A 35 -18.29 -40.48 18.41
CA GLY A 35 -17.48 -41.42 19.19
C GLY A 35 -18.11 -41.80 20.52
N GLU A 36 -19.43 -41.97 20.60
CA GLU A 36 -20.07 -42.45 21.84
C GLU A 36 -21.27 -43.36 21.53
N LYS A 37 -21.02 -44.67 21.46
CA LYS A 37 -22.04 -45.69 21.68
C LYS A 37 -21.45 -46.91 22.39
N GLY A 38 -21.92 -47.10 23.61
CA GLY A 38 -22.28 -48.42 24.12
C GLY A 38 -21.15 -49.32 24.56
N ALA A 39 -20.80 -49.22 25.84
CA ALA A 39 -20.10 -50.27 26.56
C ALA A 39 -20.98 -51.53 26.65
N GLU A 40 -20.58 -52.61 25.98
CA GLU A 40 -20.98 -53.97 26.35
C GLU A 40 -19.79 -54.69 26.97
N LYS A 41 -20.03 -55.18 28.17
CA LYS A 41 -19.06 -55.58 29.17
C LYS A 41 -18.80 -57.07 29.05
N ALA A 42 -17.77 -57.47 28.29
CA ALA A 42 -16.99 -58.69 28.53
C ALA A 42 -15.84 -58.79 27.52
N SER A 43 -14.68 -59.29 27.97
CA SER A 43 -13.56 -59.76 27.12
C SER A 43 -12.70 -58.68 26.45
N ASN A 44 -11.96 -57.83 27.16
CA ASN A 44 -11.06 -56.85 26.49
C ASN A 44 -9.78 -56.46 27.25
N MET A 45 -9.07 -57.38 27.92
CA MET A 45 -7.75 -57.06 28.49
C MET A 45 -6.70 -56.73 27.39
N LYS A 46 -6.89 -57.23 26.17
CA LYS A 46 -5.99 -56.94 25.04
C LYS A 46 -6.25 -55.57 24.37
N ILE A 47 -7.48 -55.08 24.38
CA ILE A 47 -7.83 -53.78 23.79
C ILE A 47 -7.39 -52.62 24.69
N VAL A 48 -7.46 -52.78 26.02
CA VAL A 48 -6.96 -51.79 26.98
C VAL A 48 -5.45 -51.62 26.86
N ALA A 49 -4.71 -52.71 26.63
CA ALA A 49 -3.26 -52.65 26.42
C ALA A 49 -2.90 -51.91 25.11
N ALA A 50 -3.66 -52.11 24.03
CA ALA A 50 -3.41 -51.44 22.75
C ALA A 50 -3.68 -49.92 22.83
N ALA A 51 -4.74 -49.50 23.53
CA ALA A 51 -5.06 -48.08 23.72
C ALA A 51 -3.99 -47.34 24.54
N ALA A 52 -3.42 -47.98 25.56
CA ALA A 52 -2.37 -47.39 26.39
C ALA A 52 -1.08 -47.11 25.59
N ILE A 53 -0.71 -48.00 24.65
CA ILE A 53 0.49 -47.84 23.82
C ILE A 53 0.34 -46.64 22.86
N ILE A 54 -0.85 -46.45 22.28
CA ILE A 54 -1.11 -45.33 21.36
C ILE A 54 -0.99 -43.98 22.09
N ILE A 55 -1.50 -43.89 23.33
CA ILE A 55 -1.39 -42.67 24.15
C ILE A 55 0.09 -42.35 24.46
N VAL A 56 0.90 -43.36 24.79
CA VAL A 56 2.34 -43.16 25.05
C VAL A 56 3.08 -42.65 23.80
N ILE A 57 2.73 -43.14 22.61
CA ILE A 57 3.33 -42.68 21.35
C ILE A 57 2.95 -41.23 21.05
N ILE A 58 1.69 -40.83 21.28
CA ILE A 58 1.22 -39.45 21.08
C ILE A 58 1.93 -38.50 22.05
N VAL A 59 2.06 -38.88 23.33
CA VAL A 59 2.76 -38.06 24.34
C VAL A 59 4.25 -37.96 24.01
N ALA A 60 4.90 -39.06 23.59
CA ALA A 60 6.29 -39.04 23.17
C ALA A 60 6.50 -38.14 21.94
N ALA A 61 5.65 -38.23 20.92
CA ALA A 61 5.70 -37.35 19.75
C ALA A 61 5.52 -35.88 20.14
N PHE A 62 4.56 -35.56 21.01
CA PHE A 62 4.33 -34.19 21.47
C PHE A 62 5.51 -33.61 22.26
N LEU A 63 6.23 -34.44 23.02
CA LEU A 63 7.46 -34.03 23.71
C LEU A 63 8.64 -33.85 22.74
N PHE A 64 8.76 -34.67 21.70
CA PHE A 64 9.78 -34.52 20.66
C PHE A 64 9.54 -33.30 19.74
N PHE A 65 8.30 -32.84 19.58
CA PHE A 65 7.97 -31.66 18.78
C PHE A 65 8.08 -30.32 19.53
N ARG A 66 8.60 -30.29 20.77
CA ARG A 66 9.08 -29.04 21.39
C ARG A 66 10.41 -28.63 20.75
N GLY A 67 10.38 -28.36 19.44
CA GLY A 67 11.49 -27.80 18.71
C GLY A 67 11.93 -26.49 19.36
N ASN A 68 13.24 -26.35 19.54
CA ASN A 68 13.90 -25.13 20.00
C ASN A 68 13.26 -23.90 19.35
N ILE A 69 12.48 -23.17 20.14
CA ILE A 69 12.01 -21.85 19.75
C ILE A 69 13.24 -20.97 19.87
N ASN A 70 14.02 -20.91 18.78
CA ASN A 70 15.08 -19.94 18.60
C ASN A 70 14.40 -18.57 18.65
N THR A 71 14.38 -18.01 19.85
CA THR A 71 13.86 -16.68 20.14
C THR A 71 14.88 -15.74 19.52
N ASN A 72 14.72 -15.48 18.23
CA ASN A 72 15.44 -14.44 17.54
C ASN A 72 14.97 -13.14 18.17
N ASN A 73 15.70 -12.68 19.18
CA ASN A 73 15.51 -11.37 19.77
C ASN A 73 15.76 -10.35 18.66
N SER A 74 14.71 -9.94 17.96
CA SER A 74 14.75 -8.82 17.04
C SER A 74 15.00 -7.57 17.88
N THR A 75 16.25 -7.12 17.90
CA THR A 75 16.61 -5.83 18.48
C THR A 75 15.89 -4.75 17.69
N ILE A 76 14.83 -4.19 18.28
CA ILE A 76 14.06 -3.09 17.71
C ILE A 76 14.88 -1.83 17.98
N THR A 77 15.66 -1.39 16.99
CA THR A 77 16.38 -0.13 17.08
C THR A 77 15.38 1.00 16.89
N TYR A 78 14.99 1.65 18.00
CA TYR A 78 14.18 2.86 17.96
C TYR A 78 15.07 4.04 17.58
N THR A 79 15.16 4.33 16.29
CA THR A 79 15.75 5.59 15.83
C THR A 79 14.80 6.73 16.22
N THR A 80 15.11 7.44 17.29
CA THR A 80 14.45 8.71 17.61
C THR A 80 14.86 9.74 16.56
N THR A 81 14.09 9.83 15.48
CA THR A 81 14.26 10.81 14.42
C THR A 81 14.09 12.21 15.01
N VAL A 82 15.20 12.94 15.16
CA VAL A 82 15.14 14.39 15.41
C VAL A 82 14.34 15.00 14.27
N LYS A 83 13.22 15.64 14.63
CA LYS A 83 12.26 16.25 13.70
C LYS A 83 12.91 17.46 13.02
N GLN A 84 13.71 17.21 11.99
CA GLN A 84 14.23 18.25 11.11
C GLN A 84 13.07 18.80 10.28
N ASN A 85 12.84 20.12 10.39
CA ASN A 85 11.81 20.82 9.64
C ASN A 85 12.48 21.64 8.54
N TYR A 86 12.50 21.10 7.34
CA TYR A 86 13.07 21.75 6.16
C TYR A 86 12.01 22.65 5.51
N GLN A 87 12.43 23.82 5.07
CA GLN A 87 11.56 24.76 4.37
C GLN A 87 11.87 24.70 2.88
N LEU A 88 10.83 24.60 2.06
CA LEU A 88 10.93 24.61 0.61
C LEU A 88 10.26 25.88 0.07
N SER A 89 11.03 26.66 -0.68
CA SER A 89 10.55 27.88 -1.35
C SER A 89 10.51 27.74 -2.87
N SER A 90 11.00 26.63 -3.42
CA SER A 90 11.05 26.34 -4.85
C SER A 90 10.84 24.85 -5.13
N CYS A 91 10.67 24.51 -6.42
CA CYS A 91 10.76 23.13 -6.89
C CYS A 91 12.10 22.51 -6.46
N GLY A 92 12.12 21.20 -6.21
CA GLY A 92 13.31 20.51 -5.71
C GLY A 92 13.10 19.01 -5.45
N VAL A 93 14.17 18.36 -4.99
CA VAL A 93 14.21 16.92 -4.69
C VAL A 93 14.40 16.72 -3.19
N ILE A 94 13.51 15.93 -2.58
CA ILE A 94 13.59 15.46 -1.20
C ILE A 94 14.26 14.08 -1.21
N SER A 95 15.54 14.05 -0.86
CA SER A 95 16.37 12.84 -0.84
C SER A 95 16.68 12.31 0.56
N SER A 96 16.20 12.98 1.61
CA SER A 96 16.40 12.57 3.01
C SER A 96 15.07 12.44 3.76
N PRO A 97 14.96 11.53 4.75
CA PRO A 97 13.79 11.46 5.63
C PRO A 97 13.62 12.74 6.43
N GLY A 98 12.38 13.12 6.74
CA GLY A 98 12.12 14.31 7.55
C GLY A 98 10.77 14.98 7.31
N SER A 99 10.58 16.13 7.94
CA SER A 99 9.42 16.99 7.72
C SER A 99 9.80 18.17 6.83
N TYR A 100 9.00 18.40 5.78
CA TYR A 100 9.20 19.43 4.78
C TYR A 100 7.95 20.31 4.70
N THR A 101 8.13 21.63 4.80
CA THR A 101 7.04 22.60 4.68
C THR A 101 7.30 23.50 3.48
N VAL A 102 6.37 23.53 2.54
CA VAL A 102 6.39 24.50 1.43
C VAL A 102 5.80 25.81 1.94
N GLN A 103 6.58 26.89 1.93
CA GLN A 103 6.19 28.13 2.60
C GLN A 103 5.41 29.10 1.73
N SER A 104 5.60 29.01 0.42
CA SER A 104 5.04 29.93 -0.55
C SER A 104 4.51 29.17 -1.75
N SER A 105 3.55 29.77 -2.45
CA SER A 105 3.08 29.22 -3.72
C SER A 105 4.21 29.22 -4.74
N ILE A 106 4.30 28.15 -5.54
CA ILE A 106 5.34 27.94 -6.54
C ILE A 106 4.67 27.97 -7.91
N LEU A 107 5.03 28.97 -8.71
CA LEU A 107 4.71 29.03 -10.14
C LEU A 107 5.94 28.55 -10.91
N THR A 108 5.77 27.49 -11.70
CA THR A 108 6.89 26.89 -12.43
C THR A 108 6.61 26.77 -13.93
N LYS A 109 7.67 26.93 -14.72
CA LYS A 109 7.67 26.78 -16.19
C LYS A 109 8.49 25.56 -16.59
N ILE A 110 8.16 24.40 -16.05
CA ILE A 110 8.79 23.13 -16.43
C ILE A 110 8.13 22.58 -17.69
N SER A 111 8.94 22.15 -18.65
CA SER A 111 8.50 21.41 -19.85
C SER A 111 8.58 19.89 -19.68
N SER A 112 9.26 19.42 -18.63
CA SER A 112 9.44 18.00 -18.31
C SER A 112 9.78 17.81 -16.84
N GLY A 113 9.40 16.67 -16.26
CA GLY A 113 9.77 16.29 -14.89
C GLY A 113 8.81 16.84 -13.84
N ALA A 114 9.18 16.76 -12.56
CA ALA A 114 8.32 17.19 -11.46
C ALA A 114 8.77 18.52 -10.85
N CYS A 115 7.84 19.27 -10.26
CA CYS A 115 8.23 20.39 -9.39
C CYS A 115 8.80 19.88 -8.07
N ILE A 116 8.07 19.00 -7.36
CA ILE A 116 8.58 18.37 -6.14
C ILE A 116 8.76 16.87 -6.39
N VAL A 117 9.98 16.38 -6.19
CA VAL A 117 10.29 14.94 -6.25
C VAL A 117 10.59 14.42 -4.85
N VAL A 118 9.90 13.38 -4.40
CA VAL A 118 10.16 12.68 -3.15
C VAL A 118 10.78 11.32 -3.46
N LYS A 119 12.06 11.14 -3.12
CA LYS A 119 12.82 9.89 -3.32
C LYS A 119 13.18 9.17 -2.01
N SER A 120 12.87 9.76 -0.86
CA SER A 120 13.21 9.21 0.44
C SER A 120 11.96 8.75 1.18
N GLY A 121 12.08 7.67 1.95
CA GLY A 121 11.02 7.20 2.84
C GLY A 121 10.91 8.04 4.11
N ASN A 122 9.79 7.88 4.84
CA ASN A 122 9.51 8.60 6.08
C ASN A 122 9.52 10.14 5.89
N VAL A 123 8.87 10.60 4.83
CA VAL A 123 8.75 12.02 4.48
C VAL A 123 7.37 12.53 4.82
N LYS A 124 7.31 13.64 5.54
CA LYS A 124 6.09 14.43 5.72
C LYS A 124 6.22 15.73 4.94
N LEU A 125 5.47 15.87 3.86
CA LEU A 125 5.40 17.06 3.02
C LEU A 125 4.10 17.82 3.28
N THR A 126 4.21 19.07 3.74
CA THR A 126 3.06 19.92 4.11
C THR A 126 3.07 21.23 3.33
N GLY A 127 1.94 21.58 2.73
CA GLY A 127 1.77 22.80 1.94
C GLY A 127 0.98 23.91 2.62
N SER A 128 0.20 23.66 3.68
CA SER A 128 -0.63 24.69 4.33
C SER A 128 -1.50 25.52 3.36
N ASN A 129 -2.06 24.87 2.33
CA ASN A 129 -2.84 25.44 1.22
C ASN A 129 -2.05 26.27 0.20
N VAL A 130 -0.73 26.09 0.11
CA VAL A 130 0.07 26.68 -0.97
C VAL A 130 -0.30 26.12 -2.35
N GLN A 131 -0.22 26.98 -3.36
CA GLN A 131 -0.45 26.60 -4.75
C GLN A 131 0.85 26.11 -5.40
N LEU A 132 0.79 24.95 -6.06
CA LEU A 132 1.76 24.49 -7.03
C LEU A 132 1.11 24.63 -8.41
N THR A 133 1.60 25.58 -9.20
CA THR A 133 1.06 25.86 -10.53
C THR A 133 2.11 25.58 -11.59
N GLY A 134 1.82 24.60 -12.44
CA GLY A 134 2.66 24.28 -13.61
C GLY A 134 2.35 25.16 -14.83
N SER A 135 3.10 24.92 -15.90
CA SER A 135 2.92 25.56 -17.20
C SER A 135 2.13 24.74 -18.21
N GLY A 136 1.52 23.62 -17.79
CA GLY A 136 0.69 22.79 -18.65
C GLY A 136 -0.53 23.52 -19.24
N PRO A 137 -1.23 22.88 -20.20
CA PRO A 137 -1.15 21.45 -20.51
C PRO A 137 -0.04 21.06 -21.50
N PHE A 138 0.70 19.98 -21.21
CA PHE A 138 1.53 19.27 -22.20
C PHE A 138 0.77 18.01 -22.61
N VAL A 139 0.16 18.05 -23.80
CA VAL A 139 -0.73 17.00 -24.30
C VAL A 139 0.02 15.86 -24.96
N ASN A 140 -0.34 14.62 -24.61
CA ASN A 140 -0.19 13.34 -25.34
C ASN A 140 1.18 12.98 -25.93
N LYS A 141 2.23 13.72 -25.63
CA LYS A 141 3.60 13.41 -26.04
C LYS A 141 4.53 13.63 -24.85
N PRO A 142 5.27 12.59 -24.42
CA PRO A 142 6.37 12.76 -23.49
C PRO A 142 7.35 13.85 -23.99
N PRO A 143 8.02 14.56 -23.08
CA PRO A 143 8.04 14.34 -21.64
C PRO A 143 6.82 14.95 -20.89
N PHE A 144 6.37 14.28 -19.83
CA PHE A 144 5.28 14.77 -18.98
C PHE A 144 5.79 15.67 -17.85
N THR A 145 4.88 16.45 -17.27
CA THR A 145 5.14 17.24 -16.06
C THR A 145 4.31 16.79 -14.87
N TYR A 146 4.90 16.89 -13.68
CA TYR A 146 4.28 16.45 -12.43
C TYR A 146 4.29 17.59 -11.40
N GLY A 147 3.20 17.81 -10.68
CA GLY A 147 3.22 18.73 -9.55
C GLY A 147 4.06 18.15 -8.41
N ILE A 148 3.63 17.01 -7.90
CA ILE A 148 4.35 16.21 -6.90
C ILE A 148 4.54 14.80 -7.44
N LEU A 149 5.78 14.34 -7.49
CA LEU A 149 6.17 12.98 -7.85
C LEU A 149 6.75 12.27 -6.62
N VAL A 150 6.16 11.14 -6.24
CA VAL A 150 6.73 10.22 -5.26
C VAL A 150 7.28 9.02 -6.01
N GLU A 151 8.58 8.76 -5.91
CA GLU A 151 9.28 7.72 -6.68
C GLU A 151 10.06 6.81 -5.72
N ASN A 152 9.76 5.51 -5.75
CA ASN A 152 10.50 4.46 -5.01
C ASN A 152 10.63 4.73 -3.50
N ALA A 153 9.56 5.23 -2.86
CA ALA A 153 9.58 5.68 -1.47
C ALA A 153 8.43 5.10 -0.63
N THR A 154 8.63 4.95 0.68
CA THR A 154 7.63 4.38 1.60
C THR A 154 7.35 5.28 2.79
N ASN A 155 6.17 5.16 3.38
CA ASN A 155 5.73 5.95 4.54
C ASN A 155 5.78 7.46 4.25
N ILE A 156 4.94 7.89 3.31
CA ILE A 156 4.91 9.28 2.82
C ILE A 156 3.59 9.93 3.22
N SER A 157 3.66 11.12 3.80
CA SER A 157 2.49 11.94 4.12
C SER A 157 2.54 13.22 3.30
N ILE A 158 1.58 13.43 2.42
CA ILE A 158 1.40 14.67 1.63
C ILE A 158 0.10 15.33 2.09
N GLN A 159 0.16 16.61 2.45
CA GLN A 159 -1.05 17.32 2.89
C GLN A 159 -1.08 18.81 2.60
N GLY A 160 -2.29 19.33 2.33
CA GLY A 160 -2.53 20.77 2.25
C GLY A 160 -1.95 21.44 1.01
N PHE A 161 -2.09 20.82 -0.16
CA PHE A 161 -1.62 21.41 -1.41
C PHE A 161 -2.78 21.79 -2.33
N ASN A 162 -2.61 22.86 -3.11
CA ASN A 162 -3.45 23.14 -4.27
C ASN A 162 -2.59 22.97 -5.53
N VAL A 163 -2.80 21.90 -6.30
CA VAL A 163 -1.93 21.53 -7.43
C VAL A 163 -2.69 21.64 -8.74
N THR A 164 -2.16 22.45 -9.68
CA THR A 164 -2.83 22.71 -10.97
C THR A 164 -1.88 22.85 -12.15
N ARG A 165 -2.39 22.64 -13.37
CA ARG A 165 -1.71 22.89 -14.64
C ARG A 165 -0.43 22.06 -14.86
N PHE A 166 -0.49 20.78 -14.50
CA PHE A 166 0.54 19.78 -14.83
C PHE A 166 -0.02 18.75 -15.81
N SER A 167 0.83 17.89 -16.39
CA SER A 167 0.33 16.67 -17.04
C SER A 167 -0.32 15.76 -15.99
N TYR A 168 0.36 15.59 -14.86
CA TYR A 168 -0.17 14.91 -13.67
C TYR A 168 -0.05 15.80 -12.44
N GLY A 169 -1.12 15.98 -11.68
CA GLY A 169 -1.06 16.78 -10.45
C GLY A 169 -0.16 16.13 -9.40
N ILE A 170 -0.56 14.95 -8.92
CA ILE A 170 0.20 14.10 -8.00
C ILE A 170 0.36 12.72 -8.63
N TYR A 171 1.60 12.25 -8.74
CA TYR A 171 1.93 10.94 -9.31
C TYR A 171 2.71 10.10 -8.31
N LEU A 172 2.19 8.92 -7.99
CA LEU A 172 2.85 7.95 -7.11
C LEU A 172 3.38 6.80 -7.95
N GLU A 173 4.69 6.57 -7.90
CA GLU A 173 5.39 5.55 -8.66
C GLU A 173 6.20 4.64 -7.72
N ASN A 174 5.84 3.36 -7.68
CA ASN A 174 6.53 2.37 -6.85
C ASN A 174 6.63 2.80 -5.38
N ALA A 175 5.58 3.45 -4.87
CA ALA A 175 5.54 3.98 -3.51
C ALA A 175 4.76 3.06 -2.58
N SER A 176 4.84 3.18 -1.26
CA SER A 176 3.92 2.43 -0.38
C SER A 176 3.62 3.17 0.91
N HIS A 177 2.50 2.86 1.55
CA HIS A 177 2.07 3.55 2.77
C HIS A 177 2.02 5.07 2.57
N VAL A 178 1.36 5.49 1.48
CA VAL A 178 1.21 6.91 1.14
C VAL A 178 -0.12 7.42 1.68
N SER A 179 -0.08 8.53 2.41
CA SER A 179 -1.25 9.26 2.89
C SER A 179 -1.31 10.61 2.18
N LEU A 180 -2.30 10.79 1.31
CA LEU A 180 -2.66 12.08 0.73
C LEU A 180 -3.90 12.63 1.44
N LYS A 181 -3.82 13.88 1.92
CA LYS A 181 -4.89 14.50 2.70
C LYS A 181 -5.08 15.98 2.41
N ASN A 182 -6.33 16.44 2.50
CA ASN A 182 -6.69 17.87 2.53
C ASN A 182 -6.05 18.68 1.39
N SER A 183 -5.97 18.11 0.19
CA SER A 183 -5.40 18.74 -0.99
C SER A 183 -6.45 18.94 -2.08
N VAL A 184 -6.29 19.99 -2.87
CA VAL A 184 -7.11 20.26 -4.05
C VAL A 184 -6.22 20.02 -5.25
N VAL A 185 -6.54 19.04 -6.07
CA VAL A 185 -5.72 18.66 -7.24
C VAL A 185 -6.63 18.69 -8.45
N GLY A 186 -6.40 19.62 -9.37
CA GLY A 186 -7.33 19.86 -10.46
C GLY A 186 -6.66 20.49 -11.68
N ASN A 187 -7.35 20.44 -12.82
CA ASN A 187 -6.86 21.05 -14.07
C ASN A 187 -5.50 20.48 -14.50
N SER A 188 -5.29 19.18 -14.27
CA SER A 188 -4.20 18.41 -14.87
C SER A 188 -4.65 17.84 -16.21
N THR A 189 -3.70 17.67 -17.13
CA THR A 189 -4.04 17.27 -18.52
C THR A 189 -4.35 15.79 -18.66
N MET A 190 -3.67 14.93 -17.90
CA MET A 190 -3.77 13.48 -17.98
C MET A 190 -4.50 12.89 -16.79
N SER A 191 -4.05 13.22 -15.57
CA SER A 191 -4.76 12.85 -14.34
C SER A 191 -4.38 13.79 -13.22
N ASP A 192 -5.34 14.17 -12.39
CA ASP A 192 -5.07 14.96 -11.20
C ASP A 192 -4.30 14.14 -10.17
N ILE A 193 -4.77 12.94 -9.84
CA ILE A 193 -4.04 11.98 -9.00
C ILE A 193 -3.86 10.68 -9.77
N SER A 194 -2.63 10.19 -9.84
CA SER A 194 -2.31 8.92 -10.52
C SER A 194 -1.45 8.05 -9.62
N ILE A 195 -1.80 6.77 -9.57
CA ILE A 195 -1.23 5.79 -8.66
C ILE A 195 -0.74 4.60 -9.49
N SER A 196 0.57 4.42 -9.56
CA SER A 196 1.22 3.33 -10.29
C SER A 196 2.07 2.50 -9.32
N ASN A 197 1.67 1.24 -9.12
CA ASN A 197 2.34 0.32 -8.19
C ASN A 197 2.55 0.94 -6.79
N ALA A 198 1.47 1.45 -6.17
CA ALA A 198 1.56 2.04 -4.84
C ALA A 198 0.58 1.43 -3.81
N PRO A 199 0.90 0.25 -3.23
CA PRO A 199 0.03 -0.39 -2.26
C PRO A 199 -0.08 0.40 -0.95
N PHE A 200 -1.20 0.19 -0.26
CA PHE A 200 -1.50 0.86 1.02
C PHE A 200 -1.53 2.40 0.90
N THR A 201 -2.03 2.90 -0.24
CA THR A 201 -2.27 4.33 -0.45
C THR A 201 -3.65 4.71 0.06
N ALA A 202 -3.72 5.77 0.87
CA ALA A 202 -4.96 6.38 1.33
C ALA A 202 -5.05 7.81 0.79
N VAL A 203 -6.16 8.12 0.11
CA VAL A 203 -6.53 9.45 -0.36
C VAL A 203 -7.78 9.86 0.41
N SER A 204 -7.79 11.01 1.07
CA SER A 204 -8.89 11.38 1.96
C SER A 204 -9.02 12.88 2.14
N ASN A 205 -10.25 13.38 2.07
CA ASN A 205 -10.57 14.82 2.10
C ASN A 205 -9.84 15.61 1.00
N ASP A 206 -9.60 14.96 -0.14
CA ASP A 206 -9.03 15.60 -1.31
C ASP A 206 -10.15 15.93 -2.31
N ILE A 207 -10.05 17.09 -2.94
CA ILE A 207 -10.95 17.52 -4.01
C ILE A 207 -10.22 17.31 -5.33
N VAL A 208 -10.81 16.49 -6.18
CA VAL A 208 -10.33 16.15 -7.53
C VAL A 208 -11.31 16.67 -8.55
#